data_AF-A0A8D8B0Z0-F1
#
_entry.id   AF-A0A8D8B0Z0-F1
#
_cell.length_a   1.000
_cell.length_b   1.000
_cell.length_c   1.000
_cell.angle_alpha   90.00
_cell.angle_beta   90.00
_cell.angle_gamma   90.00
#
_symmetry.space_group_name_H-M   'P 1'
#
loop_
_entity.id
_entity.type
_entity.pdbx_description
1 polymer ?
#
loop_
_entity_poly.entity_id
_entity_poly.type
_entity_poly.pdbx_seq_one_letter_code
_entity_poly.pdbx_strand_id
1 'polypeptide(L)'
;IHWPCMIYPNPEDGQLTLAKKNKTVVHVVFFADNGRRGWIAESTLLPFGGLEEYKSLIAAKFKPLKNKLTTHLKRQTWIDAIRQAEEVQGYPIEARDARFQELLEAE
;
A
#
# COMPACT_ATOMS: atom_id res chain seq x y z
N ILE A 1 -2.99 -10.94 -3.89
CA ILE A 1 -3.61 -10.18 -2.78
C ILE A 1 -2.91 -8.83 -2.76
N HIS A 2 -3.62 -7.78 -2.40
CA HIS A 2 -3.06 -6.43 -2.41
C HIS A 2 -2.42 -6.16 -1.04
N TRP A 3 -1.38 -5.35 -1.04
CA TRP A 3 -0.65 -4.92 0.15
C TRP A 3 -0.83 -3.40 0.29
N PRO A 4 -1.13 -2.87 1.48
CA PRO A 4 -1.25 -1.43 1.66
C PRO A 4 0.10 -0.75 1.41
N CYS A 5 0.10 0.36 0.69
CA CYS A 5 1.32 1.07 0.35
C CYS A 5 1.09 2.58 0.28
N MET A 6 2.16 3.34 0.46
CA MET A 6 2.18 4.78 0.29
C MET A 6 2.92 5.12 -1.00
N ILE A 7 2.34 6.03 -1.78
CA ILE A 7 3.04 6.64 -2.91
C ILE A 7 4.13 7.54 -2.31
N TYR A 8 5.39 7.26 -2.66
CA TYR A 8 6.53 7.90 -2.03
C TYR A 8 7.61 8.19 -3.07
N PRO A 9 8.40 9.27 -2.95
CA PRO A 9 9.49 9.55 -3.88
C PRO A 9 10.49 8.39 -3.95
N ASN A 10 10.91 8.03 -5.16
CA ASN A 10 12.02 7.09 -5.32
C ASN A 10 13.31 7.74 -4.79
N PRO A 11 14.08 7.10 -3.90
CA PRO A 11 15.23 7.76 -3.27
C PRO A 11 16.43 7.97 -4.20
N GLU A 12 16.46 7.34 -5.38
CA GLU A 12 17.55 7.52 -6.34
C GLU A 12 17.39 8.80 -7.17
N ASP A 13 16.17 9.14 -7.58
CA ASP A 13 15.88 10.21 -8.54
C ASP A 13 14.73 11.15 -8.11
N GLY A 14 14.09 10.90 -6.98
CA GLY A 14 12.94 11.64 -6.46
C GLY A 14 11.64 11.41 -7.23
N GLN A 15 11.61 10.52 -8.23
CA GLN A 15 10.44 10.39 -9.10
C GLN A 15 9.33 9.57 -8.44
N LEU A 16 8.10 10.06 -8.60
CA LEU A 16 6.88 9.37 -8.15
C LEU A 16 6.29 8.47 -9.23
N THR A 17 6.45 8.84 -10.51
CA THR A 17 5.84 8.15 -11.64
C THR A 17 6.80 8.05 -12.81
N LEU A 18 6.80 6.91 -13.50
CA LEU A 18 7.53 6.68 -14.74
C LEU A 18 6.58 6.22 -15.84
N ALA A 19 6.80 6.71 -17.06
CA ALA A 19 6.14 6.18 -18.25
C ALA A 19 6.98 5.04 -18.83
N LYS A 20 6.45 3.81 -18.83
CA LYS A 20 7.11 2.61 -19.36
C LYS A 20 6.24 1.93 -20.41
N LYS A 21 6.67 1.98 -21.69
CA LYS A 21 6.01 1.29 -22.82
C LYS A 21 4.47 1.47 -22.81
N ASN A 22 4.00 2.72 -22.77
CA ASN A 22 2.59 3.12 -22.70
C ASN A 22 1.85 2.78 -21.39
N LYS A 23 2.56 2.51 -20.30
CA LYS A 23 1.97 2.32 -18.97
C LYS A 23 2.62 3.28 -17.98
N THR A 24 1.81 3.91 -17.14
CA THR A 24 2.29 4.66 -15.98
C THR A 24 2.57 3.67 -14.85
N VAL A 25 3.79 3.71 -14.32
CA VAL A 25 4.14 3.03 -13.07
C VAL A 25 4.36 4.08 -11.99
N VAL A 26 3.97 3.76 -10.77
CA VAL A 26 4.05 4.65 -9.60
C VAL A 26 5.00 4.00 -8.60
N HIS A 27 5.90 4.79 -8.03
CA HIS A 27 6.77 4.34 -6.96
C HIS A 27 6.00 4.30 -5.65
N VAL A 28 6.04 3.15 -4.97
CA VAL A 28 5.37 2.94 -3.70
C VAL A 28 6.29 2.26 -2.70
N VAL A 29 6.05 2.52 -1.43
CA VAL A 29 6.69 1.83 -0.30
C VAL A 29 5.60 1.07 0.47
N PHE A 30 5.87 -0.19 0.80
CA PHE A 30 4.93 -1.08 1.46
C PHE A 30 5.01 -0.91 2.97
N PHE A 31 3.85 -0.79 3.64
CA PHE A 31 3.79 -0.75 5.11
C PHE A 31 4.14 -2.11 5.73
N ALA A 32 4.87 -2.16 6.85
CA ALA A 32 5.22 -3.39 7.58
C ALA A 32 5.81 -4.51 6.70
N ASP A 33 6.64 -4.12 5.72
CA ASP A 33 7.30 -5.02 4.76
C ASP A 33 8.81 -4.76 4.69
N ASN A 34 9.42 -4.36 5.80
CA ASN A 34 10.86 -4.07 5.96
C ASN A 34 11.37 -3.03 4.96
N GLY A 35 10.64 -1.93 4.81
CA GLY A 35 10.96 -0.87 3.86
C GLY A 35 10.99 -1.31 2.38
N ARG A 36 10.33 -2.43 2.03
CA ARG A 36 10.22 -2.86 0.63
C ARG A 36 9.56 -1.76 -0.19
N ARG A 37 10.15 -1.47 -1.34
CA ARG A 37 9.68 -0.45 -2.28
C ARG A 37 9.74 -0.95 -3.72
N GLY A 38 8.98 -0.32 -4.60
CA GLY A 38 9.04 -0.65 -6.02
C GLY A 38 8.08 0.12 -6.90
N TRP A 39 8.24 -0.10 -8.20
CA TRP A 39 7.41 0.49 -9.24
C TRP A 39 6.21 -0.40 -9.56
N ILE A 40 5.01 0.09 -9.28
CA ILE A 40 3.76 -0.65 -9.47
C ILE A 40 2.96 0.00 -10.59
N ALA A 41 2.39 -0.81 -11.49
CA ALA A 41 1.55 -0.29 -12.56
C ALA A 41 0.31 0.38 -11.95
N GLU A 42 0.03 1.61 -12.38
CA GLU A 42 -1.10 2.41 -11.88
C GLU A 42 -2.44 1.65 -11.99
N SER A 43 -2.62 0.86 -13.06
CA SER A 43 -3.78 0.01 -13.30
C SER A 43 -4.01 -1.09 -12.26
N THR A 44 -3.02 -1.37 -11.40
CA THR A 44 -3.07 -2.40 -10.35
C THR A 44 -3.16 -1.82 -8.95
N LEU A 45 -3.08 -0.49 -8.83
CA LEU A 45 -3.29 0.21 -7.58
C LEU A 45 -4.78 0.37 -7.31
N LEU A 46 -5.12 0.32 -6.03
CA LEU A 46 -6.47 0.53 -5.54
C LEU A 46 -6.42 1.63 -4.48
N PRO A 47 -7.37 2.58 -4.48
CA PRO A 47 -7.50 3.52 -3.38
C PRO A 47 -7.61 2.78 -2.05
N PHE A 48 -6.91 3.26 -1.04
CA PHE A 48 -6.95 2.68 0.29
C PHE A 48 -8.09 3.33 1.10
N GLY A 49 -9.06 2.51 1.49
CA GLY A 49 -10.19 2.91 2.34
C GLY A 49 -10.31 2.07 3.62
N GLY A 50 -9.23 1.40 4.02
CA GLY A 50 -9.21 0.50 5.18
C GLY A 50 -9.62 -0.94 4.89
N LEU A 51 -9.58 -1.77 5.93
CA LEU A 51 -9.76 -3.22 5.81
C LEU A 51 -11.17 -3.63 5.36
N GLU A 52 -12.20 -2.97 5.90
CA GLU A 52 -13.60 -3.33 5.63
C GLU A 52 -14.02 -2.99 4.19
N GLU A 53 -13.55 -1.86 3.66
CA GLU A 53 -13.76 -1.50 2.27
C GLU A 53 -13.04 -2.50 1.34
N TYR A 54 -11.81 -2.90 1.71
CA TYR A 54 -11.07 -3.90 0.95
C TYR A 54 -11.75 -5.27 0.94
N LYS A 55 -12.28 -5.74 2.07
CA LYS A 55 -13.08 -6.98 2.16
C LYS A 55 -14.28 -6.94 1.22
N SER A 56 -15.01 -5.82 1.24
CA SER A 56 -16.17 -5.59 0.37
C SER A 56 -15.79 -5.60 -1.11
N LEU A 57 -14.68 -4.93 -1.47
CA LEU A 57 -14.15 -4.88 -2.83
C LEU A 57 -13.73 -6.26 -3.34
N ILE A 58 -13.05 -7.06 -2.51
CA ILE A 58 -12.65 -8.43 -2.87
C ILE A 58 -13.86 -9.31 -3.09
N ALA A 59 -14.89 -9.21 -2.24
CA ALA A 59 -16.12 -9.97 -2.37
C ALA A 59 -16.88 -9.64 -3.67
N ALA A 60 -16.91 -8.35 -4.06
CA ALA A 60 -17.63 -7.87 -5.23
C ALA A 60 -16.87 -8.12 -6.55
N LYS A 61 -15.60 -7.72 -6.63
CA LYS A 61 -14.84 -7.66 -7.90
C LYS A 61 -13.77 -8.75 -8.03
N PHE A 62 -13.27 -9.30 -6.93
CA PHE A 62 -12.11 -10.20 -6.96
C PHE A 62 -12.38 -11.52 -6.21
N LYS A 63 -13.49 -12.20 -6.56
CA LYS A 63 -13.88 -13.50 -5.96
C LYS A 63 -12.71 -14.52 -5.84
N PRO A 64 -11.79 -14.67 -6.81
CA PRO A 64 -10.65 -15.59 -6.70
C PRO A 64 -9.65 -15.23 -5.57
N LEU A 65 -9.64 -13.98 -5.10
CA LEU A 65 -8.75 -13.52 -4.04
C LEU A 65 -9.31 -13.79 -2.63
N LYS A 66 -10.57 -14.23 -2.48
CA LYS A 66 -11.19 -14.46 -1.18
C LYS A 66 -10.40 -15.42 -0.29
N ASN A 67 -9.92 -16.53 -0.86
CA ASN A 67 -9.09 -17.50 -0.11
C ASN A 67 -7.74 -16.91 0.31
N LYS A 68 -7.12 -16.11 -0.57
CA LYS A 68 -5.86 -15.43 -0.26
C LYS A 68 -6.04 -14.37 0.83
N LEU A 69 -7.18 -13.69 0.86
CA LEU A 69 -7.53 -12.74 1.91
C LEU A 69 -7.64 -13.45 3.26
N THR A 70 -8.34 -14.59 3.33
CA THR A 70 -8.45 -15.38 4.58
C THR A 70 -7.09 -15.80 5.13
N THR A 71 -6.14 -16.17 4.25
CA THR A 71 -4.76 -16.48 4.67
C THR A 71 -4.04 -15.25 5.21
N HIS A 72 -4.17 -14.11 4.52
CA HIS A 72 -3.50 -12.86 4.91
C HIS A 72 -4.06 -12.22 6.17
N LEU A 73 -5.35 -12.42 6.47
CA LEU A 73 -5.97 -12.03 7.74
C LEU A 73 -5.39 -12.74 8.96
N LYS A 74 -4.59 -13.80 8.76
CA LYS A 74 -3.87 -14.52 9.83
C LYS A 74 -2.38 -14.17 9.87
N ARG A 75 -1.89 -13.41 8.88
CA ARG A 75 -0.47 -13.06 8.77
C ARG A 75 -0.23 -11.75 9.50
N GLN A 76 0.49 -11.81 10.62
CA GLN A 76 0.71 -10.66 11.49
C GLN A 76 1.30 -9.46 10.74
N THR A 77 2.31 -9.66 9.89
CA THR A 77 2.91 -8.56 9.10
C THR A 77 1.90 -7.87 8.18
N TRP A 78 0.92 -8.60 7.63
CA TRP A 78 -0.12 -7.98 6.80
C TRP A 78 -1.14 -7.22 7.63
N ILE A 79 -1.48 -7.72 8.83
CA ILE A 79 -2.35 -7.02 9.78
C ILE A 79 -1.65 -5.73 10.26
N ASP A 80 -0.37 -5.79 10.59
CA ASP A 80 0.42 -4.62 10.99
C ASP A 80 0.51 -3.59 9.87
N ALA A 81 0.69 -4.03 8.63
CA ALA A 81 0.68 -3.17 7.45
C ALA A 81 -0.64 -2.41 7.30
N ILE A 82 -1.77 -3.10 7.50
CA ILE A 82 -3.10 -2.49 7.44
C ILE A 82 -3.28 -1.50 8.59
N ARG A 83 -2.88 -1.87 9.82
CA ARG A 83 -2.97 -0.99 10.99
C ARG A 83 -2.17 0.30 10.79
N GLN A 84 -0.91 0.19 10.33
CA GLN A 84 -0.08 1.35 10.02
C GLN A 84 -0.71 2.23 8.94
N ALA A 85 -1.26 1.62 7.88
CA ALA A 85 -1.92 2.36 6.80
C ALA A 85 -3.20 3.07 7.26
N GLU A 86 -4.04 2.44 8.09
CA GLU A 86 -5.23 3.05 8.68
C GLU A 86 -4.86 4.20 9.63
N GLU A 87 -3.80 4.01 10.42
CA GLU A 87 -3.26 5.07 11.28
C GLU A 87 -2.81 6.28 10.45
N VAL A 88 -1.98 6.08 9.43
CA VAL A 88 -1.52 7.14 8.53
C VAL A 88 -2.69 7.79 7.79
N GLN A 89 -3.68 7.02 7.33
CA GLN A 89 -4.86 7.57 6.67
C GLN A 89 -5.65 8.53 7.59
N GLY A 90 -5.62 8.30 8.90
CA GLY A 90 -6.27 9.17 9.90
C GLY A 90 -5.65 10.58 10.00
N TYR A 91 -4.40 10.76 9.57
CA TYR A 91 -3.74 12.07 9.56
C TYR A 91 -4.15 12.91 8.35
N PRO A 92 -4.13 14.26 8.46
CA PRO A 92 -4.19 15.16 7.31
C PRO A 92 -3.09 14.85 6.30
N ILE A 93 -3.36 15.03 5.00
CA ILE A 93 -2.45 14.68 3.89
C ILE A 93 -1.02 15.20 4.12
N GLU A 94 -0.89 16.43 4.60
CA GLU A 94 0.40 17.10 4.86
C GLU A 94 1.21 16.42 5.97
N ALA A 95 0.55 15.79 6.94
CA ALA A 95 1.17 15.10 8.07
C ALA A 95 1.40 13.60 7.82
N ARG A 96 0.80 13.04 6.76
CA ARG A 96 0.95 11.61 6.43
C ARG A 96 2.38 11.25 6.07
N ASP A 97 3.06 12.15 5.36
CA ASP A 97 4.45 11.97 4.92
C ASP A 97 5.39 11.81 6.12
N ALA A 98 5.31 12.76 7.07
CA ALA A 98 6.09 12.71 8.30
C ALA A 98 5.80 11.44 9.13
N ARG A 99 4.52 11.09 9.31
CA ARG A 99 4.18 9.88 10.06
C ARG A 99 4.64 8.60 9.36
N PHE A 100 4.57 8.57 8.04
CA PHE A 100 5.04 7.42 7.26
C PHE A 100 6.55 7.26 7.33
N GLN A 101 7.31 8.36 7.26
CA GLN A 101 8.75 8.39 7.45
C GLN A 101 9.14 7.81 8.81
N GLU A 102 8.47 8.22 9.90
CA GLU A 102 8.71 7.67 11.26
C GLU A 102 8.49 6.16 11.32
N LEU A 103 7.43 5.65 10.66
CA LEU A 103 7.15 4.22 10.61
C LEU A 103 8.22 3.45 9.84
N LEU A 104 8.70 4.02 8.73
CA LEU A 104 9.74 3.41 7.90
C LEU A 104 11.09 3.34 8.63
N GLU A 105 11.41 4.33 9.47
CA GLU A 105 12.64 4.37 10.28
C GLU A 105 12.58 3.43 11.50
N ALA A 106 11.38 3.01 11.92
CA ALA A 106 11.15 2.13 13.07
C ALA A 106 11.13 0.63 12.71
N GLU A 107 11.20 0.28 11.43
CA GLU A 107 11.25 -1.10 10.90
C GLU A 107 12.69 -1.65 10.82
#